data_AF-A0A1W2LII6-F1
#
_entry.id   AF-A0A1W2LII6-F1
#
_cell.length_a   1.000
_cell.length_b   1.000
_cell.length_c   1.000
_cell.angle_alpha   90.00
_cell.angle_beta   90.00
_cell.angle_gamma   90.00
#
_symmetry.space_group_name_H-M   'P 1'
#
loop_
_entity.id
_entity.type
_entity.pdbx_description
1 polymer ?
#
loop_
_entity_poly.entity_id
_entity_poly.type
_entity_poly.pdbx_seq_one_letter_code
_entity_poly.pdbx_strand_id
1 'polypeptide(L)'
;MDRLTERFEEHRTRLRAVAYRMLGSASEAEDAVQDTWLRLNRTDAAEIENLGGWLTTVVARVCLNVLRSRDHRREESLDDRLAEPADSSADPAADAVLADSVGLAMLVVLDTLAPAERLA
;
A
#
# COMPACT_ATOMS: atom_id res chain seq x y z
N MET A 1 23.91 12.40 -11.56
CA MET A 1 22.51 12.02 -11.29
C MET A 1 21.87 13.14 -10.49
N ASP A 2 20.54 13.26 -10.52
CA ASP A 2 19.84 14.22 -9.68
C ASP A 2 19.96 13.80 -8.20
N ARG A 3 20.21 14.74 -7.29
CA ARG A 3 20.38 14.47 -5.84
C ARG A 3 19.13 13.82 -5.25
N LEU A 4 17.95 14.14 -5.80
CA LEU A 4 16.69 13.52 -5.39
C LEU A 4 16.64 12.02 -5.75
N THR A 5 17.16 11.66 -6.92
CA THR A 5 17.25 10.26 -7.37
C THR A 5 18.14 9.45 -6.44
N GLU A 6 19.31 9.97 -6.08
CA GLU A 6 20.25 9.28 -5.19
C GLU A 6 19.61 8.98 -3.83
N ARG A 7 18.96 9.98 -3.22
CA ARG A 7 18.26 9.81 -1.94
C ARG A 7 17.07 8.86 -2.02
N PHE A 8 16.39 8.77 -3.16
CA PHE A 8 15.33 7.79 -3.35
C PHE A 8 15.89 6.36 -3.48
N GLU A 9 16.96 6.19 -4.25
CA GLU A 9 17.60 4.90 -4.46
C GLU A 9 18.14 4.29 -3.16
N GLU A 10 18.61 5.13 -2.21
CA GLU A 10 18.94 4.71 -0.84
C GLU A 10 17.77 4.02 -0.10
N HIS A 11 16.53 4.37 -0.43
CA HIS A 11 15.32 3.82 0.19
C HIS A 11 14.63 2.74 -0.64
N ARG A 12 14.94 2.61 -1.93
CA ARG A 12 14.22 1.76 -2.89
C ARG A 12 14.06 0.32 -2.43
N THR A 13 15.14 -0.31 -1.94
CA THR A 13 15.11 -1.69 -1.44
C THR A 13 14.14 -1.85 -0.26
N ARG A 14 14.12 -0.88 0.67
CA ARG A 14 13.22 -0.89 1.82
C ARG A 14 11.77 -0.70 1.39
N LEU A 15 11.50 0.26 0.49
CA LEU A 15 10.15 0.53 0.00
C LEU A 15 9.58 -0.68 -0.73
N ARG A 16 10.39 -1.34 -1.57
CA ARG A 16 9.98 -2.58 -2.26
C ARG A 16 9.66 -3.69 -1.26
N ALA A 17 10.46 -3.86 -0.21
CA ALA A 17 10.20 -4.86 0.82
C ALA A 17 8.89 -4.59 1.59
N VAL A 18 8.60 -3.31 1.91
CA VAL A 18 7.33 -2.92 2.53
C VAL A 18 6.15 -3.20 1.61
N ALA A 19 6.23 -2.75 0.36
CA ALA A 19 5.16 -2.95 -0.61
C ALA A 19 4.90 -4.44 -0.89
N TYR A 20 5.97 -5.24 -1.00
CA TYR A 20 5.85 -6.68 -1.18
C TYR A 20 5.13 -7.37 -0.02
N ARG A 21 5.45 -6.99 1.23
CA ARG A 21 4.75 -7.52 2.42
C ARG A 21 3.27 -7.15 2.44
N MET A 22 2.91 -5.96 1.96
CA MET A 22 1.51 -5.50 1.93
C MET A 22 0.70 -6.11 0.78
N LEU A 23 1.31 -6.28 -0.40
CA LEU A 23 0.60 -6.66 -1.62
C LEU A 23 0.70 -8.15 -1.97
N GLY A 24 1.75 -8.81 -1.48
CA GLY A 24 2.05 -10.22 -1.77
C GLY A 24 2.58 -10.49 -3.19
N SER A 25 2.75 -9.44 -4.02
CA SER A 25 3.20 -9.54 -5.41
C SER A 25 4.47 -8.72 -5.64
N ALA A 26 5.45 -9.33 -6.31
CA ALA A 26 6.70 -8.64 -6.68
C ALA A 26 6.44 -7.53 -7.72
N SER A 27 5.58 -7.79 -8.71
CA SER A 27 5.28 -6.81 -9.76
C SER A 27 4.55 -5.60 -9.19
N GLU A 28 3.50 -5.81 -8.39
CA GLU A 28 2.76 -4.69 -7.81
C GLU A 28 3.59 -3.93 -6.75
N ALA A 29 4.52 -4.61 -6.09
CA ALA A 29 5.47 -3.93 -5.20
C ALA A 29 6.40 -3.00 -5.99
N GLU A 30 6.87 -3.42 -7.16
CA GLU A 30 7.67 -2.57 -8.05
C GLU A 30 6.85 -1.41 -8.60
N ASP A 31 5.61 -1.66 -9.03
CA ASP A 31 4.68 -0.62 -9.49
C ASP A 31 4.40 0.40 -8.38
N ALA A 32 4.16 -0.05 -7.14
CA ALA A 32 3.92 0.83 -6.00
C ALA A 32 5.13 1.74 -5.68
N VAL A 33 6.34 1.19 -5.80
CA VAL A 33 7.60 1.95 -5.64
C VAL A 33 7.76 2.97 -6.77
N GLN A 34 7.39 2.60 -8.00
CA GLN A 34 7.42 3.50 -9.15
C GLN A 34 6.42 4.65 -9.00
N ASP A 35 5.19 4.37 -8.58
CA ASP A 35 4.18 5.38 -8.27
C ASP A 35 4.64 6.33 -7.15
N THR A 36 5.32 5.78 -6.14
CA THR A 36 5.92 6.58 -5.06
C THR A 36 6.99 7.53 -5.60
N TRP A 37 7.85 7.06 -6.51
CA TRP A 37 8.84 7.90 -7.20
C TRP A 37 8.19 9.02 -8.02
N LEU A 38 7.13 8.71 -8.77
CA LEU A 38 6.40 9.72 -9.55
C LEU A 38 5.74 10.78 -8.67
N ARG A 39 5.24 10.40 -7.49
CA ARG A 39 4.69 11.34 -6.50
C ARG A 39 5.78 12.22 -5.88
N LEU A 40 6.96 11.65 -5.60
CA LEU A 40 8.10 12.41 -5.09
C LEU A 40 8.53 13.49 -6.09
N ASN A 41 8.66 13.15 -7.37
CA ASN A 41 9.04 14.11 -8.42
C ASN A 41 8.04 15.25 -8.65
N ARG A 42 6.80 15.09 -8.20
CA ARG A 42 5.76 16.13 -8.28
C ARG A 42 5.65 16.96 -7.00
N THR A 43 6.36 16.56 -5.94
CA THR A 43 6.37 17.22 -4.64
C THR A 43 7.62 18.08 -4.54
N ASP A 44 7.53 19.24 -3.89
CA ASP A 44 8.74 19.99 -3.55
C ASP A 44 9.52 19.24 -2.45
N ALA A 45 10.50 18.44 -2.88
CA ALA A 45 11.28 17.61 -1.98
C ALA A 45 12.20 18.43 -1.04
N ALA A 46 12.41 19.73 -1.31
CA ALA A 46 13.20 20.59 -0.44
C ALA A 46 12.50 20.87 0.90
N GLU A 47 11.17 20.79 0.94
CA GLU A 47 10.36 20.99 2.16
C GLU A 47 10.23 19.71 3.00
N ILE A 48 10.71 18.55 2.52
CA ILE A 48 10.58 17.28 3.21
C ILE A 48 11.75 17.09 4.19
N GLU A 49 11.53 17.43 5.46
CA GLU A 49 12.52 17.24 6.53
C GLU A 49 12.91 15.76 6.73
N ASN A 50 11.93 14.85 6.69
CA ASN A 50 12.12 13.41 6.83
C ASN A 50 11.66 12.65 5.59
N LEU A 51 12.52 12.58 4.59
CA LEU A 51 12.25 11.89 3.33
C LEU A 51 11.93 10.40 3.54
N GLY A 52 12.67 9.71 4.41
CA GLY A 52 12.45 8.29 4.68
C GLY A 52 11.08 8.00 5.28
N GLY A 53 10.62 8.84 6.21
CA GLY A 53 9.28 8.78 6.79
C GLY A 53 8.21 9.04 5.73
N TRP A 54 8.36 10.14 4.99
CA TRP A 54 7.45 10.52 3.92
C TRP A 54 7.27 9.41 2.87
N LEU A 55 8.37 8.82 2.39
CA LEU A 55 8.35 7.73 1.40
C LEU A 55 7.62 6.49 1.92
N THR A 56 7.76 6.17 3.20
CA THR A 56 7.09 5.02 3.84
C THR A 56 5.58 5.24 3.89
N THR A 57 5.14 6.46 4.27
CA THR A 57 3.73 6.83 4.27
C THR A 57 3.13 6.78 2.87
N VAL A 58 3.86 7.31 1.87
CA VAL A 58 3.37 7.33 0.48
C VAL A 58 3.26 5.92 -0.09
N VAL A 59 4.27 5.07 0.07
CA VAL A 59 4.20 3.69 -0.46
C VAL A 59 3.11 2.88 0.22
N ALA A 60 2.88 3.07 1.53
CA ALA A 60 1.79 2.42 2.24
C ALA A 60 0.41 2.85 1.69
N ARG A 61 0.22 4.15 1.43
CA ARG A 61 -1.02 4.67 0.82
C ARG A 61 -1.23 4.14 -0.60
N VAL A 62 -0.18 4.03 -1.41
CA VAL A 62 -0.26 3.42 -2.73
C VAL A 62 -0.71 1.95 -2.61
N CYS A 63 -0.10 1.17 -1.72
CA CYS A 63 -0.47 -0.23 -1.51
C CYS A 63 -1.93 -0.39 -1.05
N LEU A 64 -2.39 0.46 -0.12
CA LEU A 64 -3.79 0.43 0.34
C LEU A 64 -4.78 0.74 -0.79
N ASN A 65 -4.43 1.64 -1.71
CA ASN A 65 -5.28 1.92 -2.87
C ASN A 65 -5.35 0.73 -3.83
N VAL A 66 -4.22 0.03 -4.04
CA VAL A 66 -4.19 -1.22 -4.83
C VAL A 66 -5.11 -2.27 -4.21
N LEU A 67 -5.02 -2.48 -2.90
CA LEU A 67 -5.89 -3.42 -2.18
C LEU A 67 -7.37 -3.05 -2.29
N ARG A 68 -7.73 -1.78 -2.07
CA ARG A 68 -9.11 -1.30 -2.23
C ARG A 68 -9.66 -1.51 -3.66
N SER A 69 -8.80 -1.34 -4.67
CA SER A 69 -9.18 -1.58 -6.07
C SER A 69 -9.46 -3.07 -6.36
N ARG A 70 -8.81 -4.00 -5.64
CA ARG A 70 -9.12 -5.44 -5.74
C ARG A 70 -10.50 -5.76 -5.18
N ASP A 71 -10.83 -5.19 -4.02
CA ASP A 71 -12.12 -5.41 -3.38
C ASP A 71 -13.27 -4.91 -4.25
N HIS A 72 -13.16 -3.70 -4.82
CA HIS A 72 -14.17 -3.17 -5.73
C HIS A 72 -14.37 -4.02 -6.99
N ARG A 73 -13.29 -4.55 -7.59
CA ARG A 73 -13.40 -5.48 -8.73
C ARG A 73 -14.09 -6.78 -8.34
N ARG A 74 -13.88 -7.26 -7.11
CA ARG A 74 -14.57 -8.44 -6.59
C ARG A 74 -16.05 -8.16 -6.38
N GLU A 75 -16.40 -6.99 -5.87
CA GLU A 75 -17.79 -6.54 -5.68
C GLU A 75 -18.53 -6.42 -7.03
N GLU A 76 -17.96 -5.73 -8.02
CA GLU A 76 -18.53 -5.66 -9.37
C GLU A 76 -18.66 -7.05 -10.02
N SER A 77 -17.65 -7.91 -9.87
CA SER A 77 -17.71 -9.30 -10.37
C SER A 77 -18.74 -10.17 -9.65
N LEU A 78 -19.19 -9.82 -8.44
CA LEU A 78 -20.24 -10.55 -7.74
C LEU A 78 -21.62 -10.10 -8.20
N ASP A 79 -21.82 -8.81 -8.48
CA ASP A 79 -23.07 -8.28 -9.07
C ASP A 79 -23.26 -8.72 -10.53
N ASP A 80 -22.17 -8.90 -11.29
CA ASP A 80 -22.22 -9.39 -12.69
C ASP A 80 -22.37 -10.93 -12.79
N ARG A 81 -22.44 -11.65 -11.65
CA ARG A 81 -22.47 -13.13 -11.58
C ARG A 81 -23.81 -13.74 -11.19
N LEU A 82 -24.93 -13.05 -11.44
CA LEU A 82 -26.27 -13.66 -11.39
C LEU A 82 -26.61 -14.52 -12.64
N ALA A 83 -25.63 -15.18 -13.25
CA ALA A 83 -25.88 -16.19 -14.29
C ALA A 83 -25.04 -17.46 -14.07
N GLU A 84 -25.78 -18.51 -13.69
CA GLU A 84 -25.53 -19.96 -13.76
C GLU A 84 -24.64 -20.63 -12.68
N PRO A 85 -25.11 -21.76 -12.07
CA PRO A 85 -24.43 -22.45 -10.97
C PRO A 85 -23.42 -23.48 -11.48
N ALA A 86 -22.24 -23.55 -10.85
CA ALA A 86 -21.36 -24.71 -10.96
C ALA A 86 -20.51 -24.89 -9.69
N ASP A 87 -20.86 -25.97 -8.99
CA ASP A 87 -20.10 -26.90 -8.14
C ASP A 87 -19.07 -26.42 -7.09
N SER A 88 -19.28 -26.99 -5.89
CA SER A 88 -18.51 -26.81 -4.67
C SER A 88 -17.17 -27.56 -4.70
N SER A 89 -16.08 -26.85 -4.36
CA SER A 89 -15.00 -27.39 -3.54
C SER A 89 -14.13 -26.24 -2.99
N ALA A 90 -14.53 -25.68 -1.84
CA ALA A 90 -13.71 -24.72 -1.10
C ALA A 90 -13.12 -25.43 0.13
N ASP A 91 -11.80 -25.56 0.14
CA ASP A 91 -10.99 -26.15 1.21
C ASP A 91 -10.87 -25.17 2.41
N PRO A 92 -11.12 -25.55 3.68
CA PRO A 92 -11.29 -24.62 4.81
C PRO A 92 -9.99 -24.06 5.42
N ALA A 93 -8.84 -24.14 4.75
CA ALA A 93 -7.53 -23.85 5.36
C ALA A 93 -7.12 -22.35 5.39
N ALA A 94 -8.06 -21.41 5.17
CA ALA A 94 -7.75 -19.98 5.02
C ALA A 94 -7.98 -19.11 6.28
N ASP A 95 -8.44 -19.68 7.40
CA ASP A 95 -8.86 -18.89 8.56
C ASP A 95 -7.75 -18.51 9.56
N ALA A 96 -6.51 -18.99 9.37
CA ALA A 96 -5.41 -18.71 10.30
C ALA A 96 -4.57 -17.45 9.99
N VAL A 97 -4.77 -16.80 8.83
CA VAL A 97 -3.95 -15.65 8.37
C VAL A 97 -4.55 -14.28 8.75
N LEU A 98 -5.77 -14.27 9.30
CA LEU A 98 -6.49 -13.04 9.69
C LEU A 98 -5.93 -12.35 10.94
N ALA A 99 -5.05 -13.01 11.70
CA ALA A 99 -4.51 -12.44 12.94
C ALA A 99 -3.33 -11.45 12.72
N ASP A 100 -2.63 -11.51 11.57
CA ASP A 100 -1.45 -10.65 11.30
C ASP A 100 -1.80 -9.38 10.50
N SER A 101 -2.99 -9.34 9.89
CA SER A 101 -3.49 -8.20 9.11
C SER A 101 -3.97 -7.04 10.00
N VAL A 102 -4.32 -7.33 11.26
CA VAL A 102 -4.72 -6.31 12.26
C VAL A 102 -3.52 -5.48 12.71
N GLY A 103 -2.30 -6.04 12.75
CA GLY A 103 -1.08 -5.33 13.15
C GLY A 103 -0.67 -4.20 12.20
N LEU A 104 -0.83 -4.39 10.89
CA LEU A 104 -0.57 -3.37 9.87
C LEU A 104 -1.68 -2.31 9.80
N ALA A 105 -2.94 -2.70 10.00
CA ALA A 105 -4.06 -1.77 10.08
C ALA A 105 -3.95 -0.85 11.32
N MET A 106 -3.46 -1.36 12.44
CA MET A 106 -3.19 -0.56 13.65
C MET A 106 -2.13 0.53 13.41
N LEU A 107 -1.08 0.26 12.59
CA LEU A 107 -0.09 1.28 12.22
C LEU A 107 -0.70 2.41 11.37
N VAL A 108 -1.69 2.10 10.52
CA VAL A 108 -2.42 3.10 9.72
C VAL A 108 -3.42 3.89 10.60
N VAL A 109 -4.08 3.24 11.56
CA VAL A 109 -5.00 3.90 12.50
C VAL A 109 -4.24 4.83 13.45
N LEU A 110 -3.03 4.45 13.89
CA LEU A 110 -2.14 5.33 14.66
C LEU A 110 -1.68 6.55 13.84
N ASP A 111 -1.46 6.41 12.53
CA ASP A 111 -1.16 7.54 11.62
C ASP A 111 -2.39 8.47 11.44
N THR A 112 -3.61 7.97 11.64
CA THR A 112 -4.84 8.78 11.62
C THR A 112 -5.21 9.41 12.97
N LEU A 113 -4.54 9.05 14.08
CA LEU A 113 -4.82 9.58 15.42
C LEU A 113 -3.99 10.81 15.83
N ALA A 114 -3.16 11.39 14.95
CA ALA A 114 -2.61 12.72 15.19
C ALA A 114 -2.51 13.61 13.94
N PRO A 115 -3.65 14.16 13.50
CA PRO A 115 -3.67 15.52 12.98
C PRO A 115 -4.58 16.45 13.81
N ALA A 116 -4.91 16.10 15.06
CA ALA A 116 -5.75 16.93 15.93
C ALA A 116 -4.98 17.88 16.88
N GLU A 117 -3.64 17.86 16.89
CA GLU A 117 -2.82 18.76 17.74
C GLU A 117 -2.03 19.80 16.94
N ARG A 118 -2.61 20.33 15.85
CA ARG A 118 -2.16 21.63 15.31
C ARG A 118 -3.26 22.68 15.43
N LEU A 119 -3.66 22.95 16.67
CA LEU A 119 -4.32 24.19 17.08
C LEU A 119 -3.82 24.59 18.47
N ALA A 120 -2.84 25.50 18.51
CA ALA A 120 -2.70 26.65 19.42
C ALA A 120 -1.34 27.34 19.19
#